data_AF-A0A1I8ILL7-F1
#
_entry.id   AF-A0A1I8ILL7-F1
#
_cell.length_a   1.000
_cell.length_b   1.000
_cell.length_c   1.000
_cell.angle_alpha   90.00
_cell.angle_beta   90.00
_cell.angle_gamma   90.00
#
_symmetry.space_group_name_H-M   'P 1'
#
loop_
_entity.id
_entity.type
_entity.pdbx_description
1 polymer ?
#
loop_
_entity_poly.entity_id
_entity_poly.type
_entity_poly.pdbx_seq_one_letter_code
_entity_poly.pdbx_strand_id
1 'polypeptide(L)'
;VDRISLTPDGAASLLIDSQWHQFDHALVTVSLGVLQANQLIEPSLVTSERQSALKQMQLGVVDKIFVRFALPIELPNNCNHLWIIKQRLHRNWLDGLTGVSVVNKSRDTLILWLAGHYAKEMESQTAEQVEALLVSYLESALRCRLPRVTKLLRTSFGQDPHLRGSYSSYVPGCEPGAARRLASPIEFAGSAVGVGKPAICFAGEHTSEKHYATVQGAFLSGVREARRLAAYYKLAEAKSDLAAMI
;
A
#
# COMPACT_ATOMS: atom_id res chain seq x y z
N VAL A 1 14.97 6.85 -6.07
CA VAL A 1 15.27 5.96 -7.21
C VAL A 1 14.30 6.34 -8.30
N ASP A 2 14.83 6.87 -9.39
CA ASP A 2 14.04 7.40 -10.50
C ASP A 2 13.89 6.36 -11.60
N ARG A 3 14.90 5.49 -11.77
CA ARG A 3 14.93 4.44 -12.80
C ARG A 3 15.84 3.28 -12.39
N ILE A 4 15.52 2.08 -12.88
CA ILE A 4 16.25 0.83 -12.67
C ILE A 4 16.47 0.19 -14.04
N SER A 5 17.73 -0.08 -14.37
CA SER A 5 18.17 -0.75 -15.58
C SER A 5 19.11 -1.92 -15.27
N LEU A 6 19.54 -2.64 -16.30
CA LEU A 6 20.60 -3.63 -16.22
C LEU A 6 21.80 -3.19 -17.04
N THR A 7 22.99 -3.41 -16.51
CA THR A 7 24.24 -3.26 -17.25
C THR A 7 24.47 -4.46 -18.18
N PRO A 8 25.36 -4.36 -19.19
CA PRO A 8 25.67 -5.47 -20.10
C PRO A 8 26.23 -6.72 -19.41
N ASP A 9 26.86 -6.56 -18.25
CA ASP A 9 27.40 -7.62 -17.40
C ASP A 9 26.39 -8.14 -16.34
N GLY A 10 25.15 -7.63 -16.35
CA GLY A 10 24.07 -8.14 -15.51
C GLY A 10 24.07 -7.62 -14.07
N ALA A 11 24.66 -6.45 -13.82
CA ALA A 11 24.47 -5.70 -12.58
C ALA A 11 23.18 -4.86 -12.66
N ALA A 12 22.51 -4.69 -11.53
CA ALA A 12 21.40 -3.75 -11.41
C ALA A 12 21.97 -2.33 -11.34
N SER A 13 21.48 -1.44 -12.20
CA SER A 13 21.88 -0.04 -12.24
C SER A 13 20.70 0.83 -11.83
N LEU A 14 20.87 1.65 -10.80
CA LEU A 14 19.82 2.50 -10.22
C LEU A 14 20.17 3.97 -10.43
N LEU A 15 19.23 4.73 -10.99
CA LEU A 15 19.30 6.19 -11.07
C LEU A 15 18.77 6.79 -9.77
N ILE A 16 19.63 7.49 -9.03
CA ILE A 16 19.31 8.16 -7.76
C ILE A 16 19.89 9.56 -7.83
N ASP A 17 19.06 10.59 -7.65
CA ASP A 17 19.49 11.99 -7.66
C ASP A 17 20.32 12.35 -8.91
N SER A 18 19.86 11.87 -10.08
CA SER A 18 20.53 12.03 -11.38
C SER A 18 21.89 11.33 -11.53
N GLN A 19 22.27 10.43 -10.61
CA GLN A 19 23.49 9.64 -10.67
C GLN A 19 23.18 8.15 -10.76
N TRP A 20 23.97 7.42 -11.56
CA TRP A 20 23.83 5.97 -11.68
C TRP A 20 24.72 5.25 -10.68
N HIS A 21 24.12 4.31 -9.95
CA HIS A 21 24.78 3.46 -8.98
C HIS A 21 24.57 1.99 -9.35
N GLN A 22 25.63 1.19 -9.29
CA GLN A 22 25.60 -0.23 -9.67
C GLN A 22 25.62 -1.13 -8.44
N PHE A 23 24.85 -2.21 -8.52
CA PHE A 23 24.70 -3.22 -7.48
C PHE A 23 24.65 -4.61 -8.10
N ASP A 24 25.08 -5.62 -7.35
CA ASP A 24 24.94 -7.00 -7.79
C ASP A 24 23.47 -7.38 -8.00
N HIS A 25 22.60 -6.92 -7.10
CA HIS A 25 21.17 -7.19 -7.07
C HIS A 25 20.40 -5.97 -6.61
N ALA A 26 19.17 -5.79 -7.10
CA ALA A 26 18.21 -4.82 -6.57
C ALA A 26 16.96 -5.54 -6.06
N LEU A 27 16.51 -5.20 -4.85
CA LEU A 27 15.22 -5.67 -4.31
C LEU A 27 14.20 -4.52 -4.36
N VAL A 28 13.22 -4.65 -5.24
CA VAL A 28 12.18 -3.64 -5.47
C VAL A 28 11.00 -3.92 -4.55
N THR A 29 10.71 -2.96 -3.65
CA THR A 29 9.62 -3.05 -2.67
C THR A 29 8.65 -1.86 -2.72
N VAL A 30 8.65 -1.11 -3.82
CA VAL A 30 7.72 0.00 -4.02
C VAL A 30 6.28 -0.51 -4.09
N SER A 31 5.29 0.36 -3.90
CA SER A 31 3.89 -0.04 -3.99
C SER A 31 3.52 -0.53 -5.41
N LEU A 32 2.43 -1.32 -5.50
CA LEU A 32 1.88 -1.71 -6.80
C LEU A 32 1.57 -0.49 -7.68
N GLY A 33 1.09 0.61 -7.09
CA GLY A 33 0.75 1.83 -7.81
C GLY A 33 1.96 2.54 -8.41
N VAL A 34 3.12 2.49 -7.72
CA VAL A 34 4.39 2.98 -8.27
C VAL A 34 4.87 2.11 -9.42
N LEU A 35 4.74 0.77 -9.32
CA LEU A 35 5.04 -0.13 -10.45
C LEU A 35 4.10 0.11 -11.64
N GLN A 36 2.81 0.33 -11.39
CA GLN A 36 1.80 0.59 -12.42
C GLN A 36 2.00 1.93 -13.13
N ALA A 37 2.61 2.92 -12.47
CA ALA A 37 3.03 4.16 -13.12
C ALA A 37 4.10 3.91 -14.21
N ASN A 38 4.73 2.72 -14.22
CA ASN A 38 5.61 2.19 -15.27
C ASN A 38 6.79 3.11 -15.64
N GLN A 39 7.35 3.80 -14.65
CA GLN A 39 8.50 4.70 -14.81
C GLN A 39 9.77 4.17 -14.14
N LEU A 40 9.61 3.32 -13.11
CA LEU A 40 10.73 2.88 -12.28
C LEU A 40 11.66 1.88 -12.98
N ILE A 41 11.14 1.00 -13.83
CA ILE A 41 11.92 -0.06 -14.48
C ILE A 41 11.97 0.20 -15.97
N GLU A 42 13.12 0.01 -16.60
CA GLU A 42 13.23 0.16 -18.05
C GLU A 42 12.21 -0.72 -18.79
N PRO A 43 11.45 -0.16 -19.75
CA PRO A 43 10.40 -0.90 -20.44
C PRO A 43 10.87 -2.20 -21.10
N SER A 44 12.11 -2.24 -21.58
CA SER A 44 12.75 -3.41 -22.18
C SER A 44 12.92 -4.58 -21.21
N LEU A 45 12.94 -4.32 -19.90
CA LEU A 45 13.11 -5.32 -18.84
C LEU A 45 11.77 -5.84 -18.30
N VAL A 46 10.66 -5.20 -18.66
CA VAL A 46 9.33 -5.58 -18.17
C VAL A 46 8.71 -6.60 -19.13
N THR A 47 8.65 -7.87 -18.71
CA THR A 47 8.07 -8.94 -19.53
C THR A 47 6.57 -8.74 -19.77
N SER A 48 6.04 -9.33 -20.86
CA SER A 48 4.62 -9.28 -21.19
C SER A 48 3.74 -9.88 -20.08
N GLU A 49 4.22 -10.92 -19.39
CA GLU A 49 3.54 -11.54 -18.26
C GLU A 49 3.43 -10.58 -17.07
N ARG A 50 4.51 -9.83 -16.76
CA ARG A 50 4.49 -8.83 -15.69
C ARG A 50 3.58 -7.66 -16.05
N GLN A 51 3.63 -7.19 -17.29
CA GLN A 51 2.72 -6.15 -17.77
C GLN A 51 1.24 -6.58 -17.68
N SER A 52 0.95 -7.84 -18.04
CA SER A 52 -0.40 -8.39 -17.89
C SER A 52 -0.83 -8.45 -16.43
N ALA A 53 0.03 -8.93 -15.53
CA ALA A 53 -0.25 -8.96 -14.10
C ALA A 53 -0.49 -7.57 -13.50
N LEU A 54 0.30 -6.56 -13.90
CA LEU A 54 0.11 -5.16 -13.48
C LEU A 54 -1.25 -4.59 -13.91
N LYS A 55 -1.79 -5.03 -15.05
CA LYS A 55 -3.12 -4.60 -15.54
C LYS A 55 -4.28 -5.32 -14.83
N GLN A 56 -4.06 -6.55 -14.38
CA GLN A 56 -5.07 -7.37 -13.73
C GLN A 56 -5.16 -7.13 -12.20
N MET A 57 -4.13 -6.53 -11.61
CA MET A 57 -4.18 -6.09 -10.21
C MET A 57 -4.61 -4.64 -10.11
N GLN A 58 -5.32 -4.30 -9.04
CA GLN A 58 -5.75 -2.95 -8.73
C GLN A 58 -5.14 -2.52 -7.41
N LEU A 59 -4.81 -1.23 -7.28
CA LEU A 59 -4.50 -0.62 -6.00
C LEU A 59 -5.70 0.22 -5.55
N GLY A 60 -6.33 -0.20 -4.45
CA GLY A 60 -7.43 0.54 -3.84
C GLY A 60 -6.94 1.78 -3.08
N VAL A 61 -7.87 2.65 -2.68
CA VAL A 61 -7.59 3.77 -1.76
C VAL A 61 -8.50 3.62 -0.55
N VAL A 62 -7.91 3.60 0.63
CA VAL A 62 -8.57 3.57 1.93
C VAL A 62 -7.88 4.60 2.81
N ASP A 63 -8.59 5.68 3.13
CA ASP A 63 -8.09 6.75 3.98
C ASP A 63 -8.69 6.71 5.39
N LYS A 64 -7.98 7.37 6.30
CA LYS A 64 -8.35 7.58 7.68
C LYS A 64 -8.41 9.06 7.98
N ILE A 65 -9.46 9.49 8.66
CA ILE A 65 -9.55 10.83 9.24
C ILE A 65 -9.51 10.68 10.75
N PHE A 66 -8.52 11.30 11.37
CA PHE A 66 -8.39 11.42 12.81
C PHE A 66 -8.83 12.84 13.20
N VAL A 67 -9.80 12.94 14.08
CA VAL A 67 -10.27 14.23 14.61
C VAL A 67 -10.17 14.20 16.13
N ARG A 68 -9.39 15.13 16.67
CA ARG A 68 -9.15 15.31 18.09
C ARG A 68 -9.95 16.49 18.61
N PHE A 69 -10.55 16.32 19.77
CA PHE A 69 -11.44 17.26 20.41
C PHE A 69 -10.85 17.79 21.71
N ALA A 70 -11.34 18.95 22.16
CA ALA A 70 -10.89 19.58 23.40
C ALA A 70 -11.33 18.83 24.66
N LEU A 71 -12.37 18.00 24.55
CA LEU A 71 -12.93 17.18 25.62
C LEU A 71 -13.15 15.75 25.11
N PRO A 72 -13.20 14.75 26.01
CA PRO A 72 -13.59 13.39 25.66
C PRO A 72 -14.94 13.33 24.92
N ILE A 73 -15.09 12.34 24.06
CA ILE A 73 -16.33 12.03 23.35
C ILE A 73 -16.84 10.67 23.77
N GLU A 74 -18.15 10.60 23.95
CA GLU A 74 -18.88 9.36 24.14
C GLU A 74 -19.75 9.11 22.92
N LEU A 75 -19.54 7.97 22.25
CA LEU A 75 -20.47 7.52 21.22
C LEU A 75 -21.71 6.92 21.89
N PRO A 76 -22.88 6.95 21.22
CA PRO A 76 -24.12 6.36 21.72
C PRO A 76 -23.93 4.95 22.26
N ASN A 77 -24.67 4.65 23.35
CA ASN A 77 -24.67 3.35 24.03
C ASN A 77 -23.30 2.88 24.55
N ASN A 78 -22.36 3.81 24.80
CA ASN A 78 -20.99 3.48 25.23
C ASN A 78 -20.24 2.57 24.25
N CYS A 79 -20.59 2.64 22.97
CA CYS A 79 -19.91 1.90 21.92
C CYS A 79 -18.53 2.50 21.62
N ASN A 80 -17.55 1.66 21.29
CA ASN A 80 -16.24 2.15 20.80
C ASN A 80 -16.20 2.29 19.27
N HIS A 81 -17.19 1.75 18.57
CA HIS A 81 -17.28 1.76 17.12
C HIS A 81 -18.73 1.82 16.68
N LEU A 82 -19.01 2.61 15.64
CA LEU A 82 -20.27 2.66 14.94
C LEU A 82 -20.04 2.42 13.45
N TRP A 83 -20.84 1.54 12.88
CA TRP A 83 -20.92 1.36 11.44
C TRP A 83 -21.83 2.43 10.83
N ILE A 84 -21.35 3.06 9.76
CA ILE A 84 -22.15 4.03 9.00
C ILE A 84 -22.82 3.28 7.85
N ILE A 85 -24.15 3.16 7.94
CA ILE A 85 -24.93 2.57 6.85
C ILE A 85 -25.03 3.62 5.74
N LYS A 86 -24.54 3.28 4.55
CA LYS A 86 -24.54 4.16 3.38
C LYS A 86 -25.96 4.57 3.02
N GLN A 87 -26.29 5.84 3.23
CA GLN A 87 -27.58 6.38 2.79
C GLN A 87 -27.47 7.17 1.45
N ARG A 88 -26.26 7.40 0.91
CA ARG A 88 -26.00 8.17 -0.34
C ARG A 88 -26.73 9.53 -0.37
N LEU A 89 -26.84 10.17 0.79
CA LEU A 89 -27.67 11.36 0.96
C LEU A 89 -26.90 12.65 0.66
N HIS A 90 -25.57 12.62 0.80
CA HIS A 90 -24.78 13.85 0.83
C HIS A 90 -24.28 14.25 -0.56
N ARG A 91 -24.25 13.30 -1.52
CA ARG A 91 -23.74 13.50 -2.89
C ARG A 91 -22.32 14.06 -2.90
N ASN A 92 -21.53 13.70 -1.91
CA ASN A 92 -20.13 14.07 -1.72
C ASN A 92 -19.37 12.93 -1.01
N TRP A 93 -18.08 13.13 -0.74
CA TRP A 93 -17.22 12.13 -0.12
C TRP A 93 -17.70 11.53 1.22
N LEU A 94 -18.57 12.21 1.98
CA LEU A 94 -19.13 11.66 3.22
C LEU A 94 -19.88 10.34 3.00
N ASP A 95 -20.46 10.15 1.81
CA ASP A 95 -21.18 8.91 1.44
C ASP A 95 -20.25 7.68 1.39
N GLY A 96 -18.93 7.90 1.41
CA GLY A 96 -17.92 6.85 1.48
C GLY A 96 -17.51 6.44 2.88
N LEU A 97 -17.93 7.17 3.92
CA LEU A 97 -17.60 6.83 5.31
C LEU A 97 -18.20 5.47 5.66
N THR A 98 -17.37 4.57 6.21
CA THR A 98 -17.79 3.20 6.56
C THR A 98 -17.99 3.00 8.05
N GLY A 99 -17.30 3.78 8.87
CA GLY A 99 -17.46 3.73 10.31
C GLY A 99 -16.64 4.78 11.05
N VAL A 100 -17.02 4.98 12.30
CA VAL A 100 -16.36 5.87 13.26
C VAL A 100 -16.02 5.09 14.51
N SER A 101 -14.82 5.28 15.05
CA SER A 101 -14.40 4.68 16.33
C SER A 101 -13.76 5.71 17.22
N VAL A 102 -13.85 5.51 18.53
CA VAL A 102 -12.94 6.14 19.48
C VAL A 102 -11.57 5.48 19.35
N VAL A 103 -10.52 6.27 19.20
CA VAL A 103 -9.14 5.75 19.11
C VAL A 103 -8.78 5.10 20.44
N ASN A 104 -8.19 3.90 20.37
CA ASN A 104 -7.81 3.15 21.57
C ASN A 104 -6.89 4.01 22.46
N LYS A 105 -7.22 4.09 23.76
CA LYS A 105 -6.53 4.91 24.76
C LYS A 105 -6.57 6.43 24.53
N SER A 106 -7.33 6.94 23.56
CA SER A 106 -7.52 8.38 23.31
C SER A 106 -9.02 8.71 23.23
N ARG A 107 -9.65 8.93 24.39
CA ARG A 107 -11.10 9.19 24.49
C ARG A 107 -11.54 10.52 23.85
N ASP A 108 -10.59 11.38 23.50
CA ASP A 108 -10.79 12.68 22.87
C ASP A 108 -10.57 12.63 21.35
N THR A 109 -10.34 11.45 20.76
CA THR A 109 -9.98 11.33 19.34
C THR A 109 -10.84 10.28 18.66
N LEU A 110 -11.49 10.66 17.57
CA LEU A 110 -12.19 9.74 16.68
C LEU A 110 -11.32 9.39 15.48
N ILE A 111 -11.46 8.17 15.00
CA ILE A 111 -10.96 7.70 13.70
C ILE A 111 -12.14 7.34 12.82
N LEU A 112 -12.14 7.83 11.60
CA LEU A 112 -13.10 7.48 10.57
C LEU A 112 -12.40 6.81 9.40
N TRP A 113 -13.10 5.88 8.76
CA TRP A 113 -12.62 5.14 7.60
C TRP A 113 -13.38 5.55 6.34
N LEU A 114 -12.65 5.73 5.26
CA LEU A 114 -13.15 6.17 3.97
C LEU A 114 -12.48 5.36 2.86
N ALA A 115 -13.22 4.93 1.83
CA ALA A 115 -12.64 4.09 0.79
C ALA A 115 -13.14 4.41 -0.62
N GLY A 116 -12.35 4.02 -1.61
CA GLY A 116 -12.70 4.09 -3.03
C GLY A 116 -12.66 5.51 -3.58
N HIS A 117 -13.60 5.82 -4.49
CA HIS A 117 -13.64 7.12 -5.15
C HIS A 117 -13.92 8.28 -4.18
N TYR A 118 -14.70 8.03 -3.12
CA TYR A 118 -14.95 9.02 -2.08
C TYR A 118 -13.68 9.38 -1.29
N ALA A 119 -12.77 8.43 -1.07
CA ALA A 119 -11.47 8.73 -0.48
C ALA A 119 -10.69 9.73 -1.34
N LYS A 120 -10.58 9.45 -2.65
CA LYS A 120 -9.93 10.35 -3.61
C LYS A 120 -10.60 11.72 -3.70
N GLU A 121 -11.93 11.77 -3.62
CA GLU A 121 -12.67 13.05 -3.57
C GLU A 121 -12.32 13.83 -2.30
N MET A 122 -12.29 13.19 -1.14
CA MET A 122 -11.86 13.80 0.13
C MET A 122 -10.43 14.33 0.04
N GLU A 123 -9.48 13.56 -0.50
CA GLU A 123 -8.08 13.97 -0.68
C GLU A 123 -7.94 15.32 -1.40
N SER A 124 -8.83 15.61 -2.35
CA SER A 124 -8.84 16.87 -3.13
C SER A 124 -9.31 18.11 -2.37
N GLN A 125 -9.93 17.95 -1.21
CA GLN A 125 -10.43 19.06 -0.39
C GLN A 125 -9.35 19.62 0.54
N THR A 126 -9.50 20.87 0.99
CA THR A 126 -8.62 21.43 2.02
C THR A 126 -8.93 20.86 3.40
N ALA A 127 -8.00 21.00 4.34
CA ALA A 127 -8.19 20.52 5.72
C ALA A 127 -9.40 21.19 6.39
N GLU A 128 -9.62 22.48 6.13
CA GLU A 128 -10.71 23.28 6.68
C GLU A 128 -12.07 22.84 6.12
N GLN A 129 -12.13 22.54 4.82
CA GLN A 129 -13.35 22.02 4.18
C GLN A 129 -13.72 20.65 4.73
N VAL A 130 -12.73 19.76 4.88
CA VAL A 130 -12.92 18.43 5.47
C VAL A 130 -13.40 18.55 6.91
N GLU A 131 -12.77 19.40 7.72
CA GLU A 131 -13.15 19.61 9.13
C GLU A 131 -14.58 20.13 9.26
N ALA A 132 -14.92 21.22 8.57
CA ALA A 132 -16.24 21.84 8.68
C ALA A 132 -17.36 20.87 8.26
N LEU A 133 -17.17 20.18 7.14
CA LEU A 133 -18.16 19.24 6.61
C LEU A 133 -18.28 17.99 7.49
N LEU A 134 -17.16 17.45 7.98
CA LEU A 134 -17.14 16.28 8.85
C LEU A 134 -17.78 16.55 10.21
N VAL A 135 -17.46 17.68 10.85
CA VAL A 135 -18.01 18.04 12.15
C VAL A 135 -19.53 18.21 12.03
N SER A 136 -20.00 18.95 11.03
CA SER A 136 -21.43 19.13 10.78
C SER A 136 -22.14 17.78 10.54
N TYR A 137 -21.53 16.88 9.78
CA TYR A 137 -22.04 15.53 9.58
C TYR A 137 -22.12 14.74 10.89
N LEU A 138 -21.06 14.73 11.69
CA LEU A 138 -21.02 13.97 12.94
C LEU A 138 -22.00 14.50 13.98
N GLU A 139 -22.15 15.82 14.11
CA GLU A 139 -23.13 16.43 15.01
C GLU A 139 -24.57 16.02 14.63
N SER A 140 -24.86 16.01 13.33
CA SER A 140 -26.16 15.56 12.80
C SER A 140 -26.37 14.05 13.04
N ALA A 141 -25.38 13.22 12.73
CA ALA A 141 -25.47 11.77 12.82
C ALA A 141 -25.55 11.29 14.28
N LEU A 142 -24.77 11.89 15.18
CA LEU A 142 -24.74 11.56 16.61
C LEU A 142 -25.84 12.30 17.40
N ARG A 143 -26.52 13.27 16.76
CA ARG A 143 -27.56 14.12 17.36
C ARG A 143 -27.07 14.83 18.63
N CYS A 144 -25.82 15.27 18.62
CA CYS A 144 -25.20 15.99 19.72
C CYS A 144 -24.28 17.09 19.18
N ARG A 145 -23.99 18.10 20.01
CA ARG A 145 -22.92 19.05 19.71
C ARG A 145 -21.59 18.43 20.10
N LEU A 146 -20.62 18.52 19.20
CA LEU A 146 -19.28 18.02 19.46
C LEU A 146 -18.45 19.08 20.21
N PRO A 147 -17.47 18.67 21.02
CA PRO A 147 -16.51 19.63 21.57
C PRO A 147 -15.72 20.30 20.44
N ARG A 148 -15.02 21.40 20.76
CA ARG A 148 -14.17 22.08 19.79
C ARG A 148 -13.10 21.13 19.24
N VAL A 149 -12.94 21.08 17.91
CA VAL A 149 -11.83 20.38 17.27
C VAL A 149 -10.52 21.10 17.61
N THR A 150 -9.54 20.35 18.07
CA THR A 150 -8.19 20.85 18.37
C THR A 150 -7.18 20.45 17.30
N LYS A 151 -7.41 19.34 16.61
CA LYS A 151 -6.57 18.87 15.52
C LYS A 151 -7.34 17.91 14.62
N LEU A 152 -7.19 18.06 13.31
CA LEU A 152 -7.60 17.09 12.32
C LEU A 152 -6.38 16.62 11.53
N LEU A 153 -6.26 15.30 11.37
CA LEU A 153 -5.29 14.66 10.50
C LEU A 153 -6.04 13.74 9.54
N ARG A 154 -5.64 13.73 8.28
CA ARG A 154 -6.20 12.82 7.27
C ARG A 154 -5.08 12.21 6.46
N THR A 155 -5.24 10.97 6.07
CA THR A 155 -4.34 10.35 5.09
C THR A 155 -4.74 10.79 3.69
N SER A 156 -3.78 10.70 2.76
CA SER A 156 -4.03 10.93 1.33
C SER A 156 -3.21 9.93 0.52
N PHE A 157 -3.44 8.64 0.78
CA PHE A 157 -2.64 7.56 0.20
C PHE A 157 -2.69 7.53 -1.33
N GLY A 158 -3.81 7.92 -1.93
CA GLY A 158 -4.00 8.01 -3.38
C GLY A 158 -3.18 9.11 -4.04
N GLN A 159 -2.99 10.24 -3.37
CA GLN A 159 -2.19 11.37 -3.85
C GLN A 159 -0.71 11.26 -3.51
N ASP A 160 -0.32 10.39 -2.56
CA ASP A 160 1.08 10.19 -2.21
C ASP A 160 1.86 9.60 -3.41
N PRO A 161 2.86 10.29 -3.96
CA PRO A 161 3.59 9.83 -5.15
C PRO A 161 4.41 8.55 -4.91
N HIS A 162 4.73 8.23 -3.64
CA HIS A 162 5.46 7.04 -3.25
C HIS A 162 4.56 5.82 -2.99
N LEU A 163 3.24 6.02 -2.91
CA LEU A 163 2.28 4.96 -2.63
C LEU A 163 1.22 4.81 -3.74
N ARG A 164 0.65 5.93 -4.21
CA ARG A 164 -0.38 6.00 -5.27
C ARG A 164 -1.64 5.19 -4.96
N GLY A 165 -1.88 4.93 -3.68
CA GLY A 165 -2.99 4.15 -3.14
C GLY A 165 -2.59 3.45 -1.84
N SER A 166 -3.47 2.57 -1.36
CA SER A 166 -3.35 1.94 -0.05
C SER A 166 -2.92 0.48 -0.14
N TYR A 167 -3.78 -0.40 -0.67
CA TYR A 167 -3.55 -1.84 -0.66
C TYR A 167 -4.01 -2.50 -1.96
N SER A 168 -3.30 -3.54 -2.39
CA SER A 168 -3.63 -4.25 -3.62
C SER A 168 -4.89 -5.11 -3.50
N SER A 169 -5.58 -5.30 -4.62
CA SER A 169 -6.71 -6.20 -4.77
C SER A 169 -6.71 -6.77 -6.19
N TYR A 170 -7.44 -7.86 -6.39
CA TYR A 170 -7.64 -8.44 -7.71
C TYR A 170 -8.86 -7.83 -8.40
N VAL A 171 -8.77 -7.51 -9.70
CA VAL A 171 -9.94 -7.13 -10.47
C VAL A 171 -10.80 -8.36 -10.78
N PRO A 172 -12.13 -8.21 -10.99
CA PRO A 172 -12.95 -9.30 -11.50
C PRO A 172 -12.34 -9.89 -12.79
N GLY A 173 -12.18 -11.21 -12.83
CA GLY A 173 -11.56 -11.90 -13.97
C GLY A 173 -10.02 -11.90 -13.97
N CYS A 174 -9.36 -11.49 -12.88
CA CYS A 174 -7.93 -11.67 -12.75
C CYS A 174 -7.55 -13.16 -12.83
N GLU A 175 -6.61 -13.47 -13.71
CA GLU A 175 -6.09 -14.81 -13.90
C GLU A 175 -5.30 -15.26 -12.65
N PRO A 176 -5.39 -16.55 -12.30
CA PRO A 176 -4.52 -17.14 -11.29
C PRO A 176 -3.04 -16.85 -11.59
N GLY A 177 -2.24 -16.58 -10.55
CA GLY A 177 -0.80 -16.35 -10.71
C GLY A 177 -0.38 -14.93 -11.03
N ALA A 178 -1.27 -13.93 -11.02
CA ALA A 178 -0.87 -12.53 -11.20
C ALA A 178 0.20 -12.07 -10.19
N ALA A 179 -0.02 -12.29 -8.88
CA ALA A 179 0.98 -11.95 -7.86
C ALA A 179 2.30 -12.73 -8.02
N ARG A 180 2.25 -13.97 -8.52
CA ARG A 180 3.45 -14.76 -8.83
C ARG A 180 4.24 -14.16 -9.99
N ARG A 181 3.56 -13.71 -11.06
CA ARG A 181 4.18 -13.00 -12.18
C ARG A 181 4.81 -11.67 -11.74
N LEU A 182 4.21 -10.96 -10.79
CA LEU A 182 4.84 -9.79 -10.16
C LEU A 182 6.06 -10.17 -9.30
N ALA A 183 6.00 -11.30 -8.60
CA ALA A 183 7.08 -11.81 -7.75
C ALA A 183 8.27 -12.38 -8.54
N SER A 184 8.11 -12.72 -9.82
CA SER A 184 9.19 -13.26 -10.64
C SER A 184 10.33 -12.24 -10.74
N PRO A 185 11.59 -12.65 -10.54
CA PRO A 185 12.74 -11.75 -10.73
C PRO A 185 12.96 -11.46 -12.23
N ILE A 186 13.75 -10.42 -12.51
CA ILE A 186 14.41 -10.24 -13.81
C ILE A 186 15.78 -10.90 -13.68
N GLU A 187 15.99 -11.96 -14.46
CA GLU A 187 17.22 -12.74 -14.45
C GLU A 187 18.14 -12.35 -15.60
N PHE A 188 19.45 -12.39 -15.35
CA PHE A 188 20.48 -12.23 -16.36
C PHE A 188 21.04 -13.61 -16.76
N ALA A 189 20.90 -13.96 -18.05
CA ALA A 189 21.20 -15.29 -18.59
C ALA A 189 22.70 -15.63 -18.68
N GLY A 190 23.60 -14.64 -18.61
CA GLY A 190 25.05 -14.84 -18.69
C GLY A 190 25.72 -15.44 -17.44
N SER A 191 24.95 -15.99 -16.50
CA SER A 191 25.43 -16.58 -15.26
C SER A 191 26.08 -17.96 -15.51
N ALA A 192 27.32 -18.14 -15.07
CA ALA A 192 28.12 -19.36 -15.19
C ALA A 192 27.53 -20.61 -14.48
N VAL A 193 26.36 -20.50 -13.85
CA VAL A 193 25.79 -21.51 -12.94
C VAL A 193 24.61 -22.28 -13.58
N GLY A 194 24.28 -22.06 -14.86
CA GLY A 194 23.15 -22.73 -15.52
C GLY A 194 21.76 -22.29 -15.03
N VAL A 195 21.71 -21.36 -14.07
CA VAL A 195 20.55 -20.63 -13.57
C VAL A 195 20.88 -19.14 -13.68
N GLY A 196 19.96 -18.33 -14.22
CA GLY A 196 20.16 -16.89 -14.41
C GLY A 196 20.44 -16.17 -13.09
N LYS A 197 21.29 -15.14 -13.12
CA LYS A 197 21.54 -14.28 -11.94
C LYS A 197 20.28 -13.44 -11.66
N PRO A 198 19.67 -13.48 -10.46
CA PRO A 198 18.47 -12.71 -10.16
C PRO A 198 18.80 -11.22 -9.95
N ALA A 199 19.00 -10.47 -11.03
CA ALA A 199 19.52 -9.11 -10.99
C ALA A 199 18.53 -8.11 -10.36
N ILE A 200 17.23 -8.24 -10.66
CA ILE A 200 16.17 -7.40 -10.05
C ILE A 200 15.10 -8.32 -9.45
N CYS A 201 14.94 -8.29 -8.14
CA CYS A 201 13.97 -9.07 -7.37
C CYS A 201 12.80 -8.18 -6.93
N PHE A 202 11.65 -8.79 -6.64
CA PHE A 202 10.43 -8.07 -6.27
C PHE A 202 9.84 -8.62 -4.98
N ALA A 203 9.58 -7.73 -4.02
CA ALA A 203 8.86 -8.03 -2.79
C ALA A 203 7.84 -6.93 -2.49
N GLY A 204 7.01 -7.16 -1.49
CA GLY A 204 5.87 -6.32 -1.13
C GLY A 204 4.58 -7.13 -1.11
N GLU A 205 3.55 -6.57 -0.48
CA GLU A 205 2.25 -7.23 -0.28
C GLU A 205 1.64 -7.73 -1.61
N HIS A 206 1.80 -6.96 -2.69
CA HIS A 206 1.28 -7.25 -4.03
C HIS A 206 1.99 -8.43 -4.73
N THR A 207 3.05 -8.98 -4.12
CA THR A 207 3.76 -10.17 -4.61
C THR A 207 3.38 -11.44 -3.85
N SER A 208 2.37 -11.37 -2.96
CA SER A 208 1.90 -12.49 -2.15
C SER A 208 0.53 -12.98 -2.63
N GLU A 209 0.43 -14.21 -3.14
CA GLU A 209 -0.85 -14.78 -3.57
C GLU A 209 -1.83 -14.96 -2.40
N LYS A 210 -1.32 -15.36 -1.23
CA LYS A 210 -2.14 -15.75 -0.07
C LYS A 210 -2.41 -14.62 0.92
N HIS A 211 -1.50 -13.65 1.02
CA HIS A 211 -1.53 -12.61 2.06
C HIS A 211 -1.37 -11.20 1.46
N TYR A 212 -1.89 -10.97 0.25
CA TYR A 212 -1.95 -9.62 -0.33
C TYR A 212 -2.68 -8.64 0.59
N ALA A 213 -2.43 -7.35 0.43
CA ALA A 213 -2.97 -6.26 1.25
C ALA A 213 -2.60 -6.30 2.74
N THR A 214 -1.61 -7.08 3.15
CA THR A 214 -1.23 -7.21 4.57
C THR A 214 0.25 -6.97 4.84
N VAL A 215 0.54 -6.54 6.06
CA VAL A 215 1.92 -6.43 6.59
C VAL A 215 2.61 -7.80 6.60
N GLN A 216 1.88 -8.86 6.96
CA GLN A 216 2.43 -10.22 6.98
C GLN A 216 2.82 -10.69 5.57
N GLY A 217 2.02 -10.39 4.54
CA GLY A 217 2.38 -10.68 3.16
C GLY A 217 3.63 -9.93 2.71
N ALA A 218 3.74 -8.64 3.05
CA ALA A 218 4.94 -7.87 2.77
C ALA A 218 6.18 -8.48 3.46
N PHE A 219 6.09 -8.79 4.75
CA PHE A 219 7.17 -9.42 5.52
C PHE A 219 7.62 -10.75 4.90
N LEU A 220 6.68 -11.67 4.66
CA LEU A 220 6.98 -12.99 4.10
C LEU A 220 7.54 -12.90 2.68
N SER A 221 7.12 -11.92 1.88
CA SER A 221 7.70 -11.69 0.55
C SER A 221 9.16 -11.21 0.62
N GLY A 222 9.53 -10.42 1.63
CA GLY A 222 10.92 -10.03 1.87
C GLY A 222 11.78 -11.24 2.25
N VAL A 223 11.28 -12.10 3.14
CA VAL A 223 11.94 -13.37 3.51
C VAL A 223 12.13 -14.26 2.28
N ARG A 224 11.12 -14.34 1.39
CA ARG A 224 11.21 -15.10 0.13
C ARG A 224 12.36 -14.63 -0.75
N GLU A 225 12.48 -13.32 -0.98
CA GLU A 225 13.54 -12.79 -1.85
C GLU A 225 14.92 -12.85 -1.18
N ALA A 226 15.01 -12.70 0.14
CA ALA A 226 16.26 -12.94 0.87
C ALA A 226 16.75 -14.39 0.70
N ARG A 227 15.85 -15.38 0.80
CA ARG A 227 16.17 -16.79 0.55
C ARG A 227 16.59 -17.05 -0.91
N ARG A 228 15.95 -16.38 -1.88
CA ARG A 228 16.34 -16.47 -3.29
C ARG A 228 17.79 -16.04 -3.50
N LEU A 229 18.17 -14.89 -2.93
CA LEU A 229 19.54 -14.38 -3.03
C LEU A 229 20.53 -15.27 -2.26
N ALA A 230 20.18 -15.74 -1.08
CA ALA A 230 21.00 -16.68 -0.31
C ALA A 230 21.27 -17.98 -1.09
N ALA A 231 20.24 -18.53 -1.74
CA ALA A 231 20.36 -19.72 -2.58
C ALA A 231 21.25 -19.49 -3.81
N TYR A 232 21.13 -18.32 -4.46
CA TYR A 232 22.02 -17.93 -5.57
C TYR A 232 23.50 -17.93 -5.15
N TYR A 233 23.80 -17.37 -3.98
CA TYR A 233 25.15 -17.36 -3.40
C TYR A 233 25.56 -18.67 -2.71
N LYS A 234 24.70 -19.70 -2.73
CA LYS A 234 24.93 -20.99 -2.04
C LYS A 234 25.26 -20.82 -0.55
N LEU A 235 24.69 -19.79 0.09
CA LEU A 235 24.81 -19.61 1.52
C LEU A 235 24.01 -20.72 2.21
N ALA A 236 24.59 -21.34 3.24
CA ALA A 236 23.85 -22.30 4.05
C ALA A 236 22.62 -21.60 4.65
N GLU A 237 21.45 -22.25 4.58
CA GLU A 237 20.30 -21.76 5.34
C GLU A 237 20.69 -21.76 6.82
N ALA A 238 20.84 -20.56 7.40
CA ALA A 238 20.79 -20.44 8.85
C ALA A 238 19.44 -21.04 9.26
N LYS A 239 19.45 -22.06 10.13
CA LYS A 239 18.24 -22.61 10.74
C LYS A 239 17.48 -21.45 11.38
N SER A 240 16.51 -20.88 10.67
CA SER A 240 15.70 -19.79 11.21
C SER A 240 14.51 -20.41 11.91
N ASP A 241 14.41 -20.22 13.22
CA ASP A 241 13.19 -20.48 14.03
C ASP A 241 12.05 -19.51 13.68
N LEU A 242 11.93 -19.09 12.41
CA LEU A 242 10.88 -18.20 11.94
C LEU A 242 9.50 -18.87 12.04
N ALA A 243 9.45 -20.20 12.01
CA ALA A 243 8.25 -20.98 12.30
C ALA A 243 7.79 -20.87 13.77
N ALA A 244 8.65 -20.40 14.68
CA ALA A 244 8.29 -20.16 16.09
C ALA A 244 7.87 -18.70 16.37
N MET A 245 7.95 -17.80 15.37
CA MET A 245 7.62 -16.37 15.51
C MET A 245 6.33 -15.95 14.78
N ILE A 246 5.62 -16.89 14.15
CA ILE A 246 4.31 -16.71 13.52
C ILE A 246 3.29 -17.56 14.28
#